data_AF-A0A947A962-F1
#
_entry.id   AF-A0A947A962-F1
#
_cell.length_a   1.000
_cell.length_b   1.000
_cell.length_c   1.000
_cell.angle_alpha   90.00
_cell.angle_beta   90.00
_cell.angle_gamma   90.00
#
_symmetry.space_group_name_H-M   'P 1'
#
loop_
_entity.id
_entity.type
_entity.pdbx_description
1 polymer ?
#
loop_
_entity_poly.entity_id
_entity_poly.type
_entity_poly.pdbx_seq_one_letter_code
_entity_poly.pdbx_strand_id
1 'polypeptide(L)'
;MEINLISDTVTQPGKGMLKAMMAARVGDDVFKADPTVNALEEKVAEMFGREAALFFPSGTMANQTAIKLHTDPGDQLICDQYAHVYNYEGGGVSFNSGVSCKLVQGQRGMMTASQVEAAIIPPDFYHSPLTSLVCIENTTNKGGGACWDFKELECIKAVCDKHGLAY
;
A
#
# COMPACT_ATOMS: atom_id res chain seq x y z
N MET A 1 31.08 15.57 -8.83
CA MET A 1 29.93 14.66 -8.73
C MET A 1 29.69 14.44 -7.25
N GLU A 2 28.54 14.84 -6.74
CA GLU A 2 28.18 14.63 -5.34
C GLU A 2 27.57 13.25 -5.19
N ILE A 3 28.03 12.46 -4.21
CA ILE A 3 27.48 11.14 -3.92
C ILE A 3 26.29 11.34 -2.98
N ASN A 4 25.08 11.06 -3.46
CA ASN A 4 23.85 11.17 -2.67
C ASN A 4 23.34 9.77 -2.29
N LEU A 5 23.29 9.47 -0.99
CA LEU A 5 22.82 8.20 -0.41
C LEU A 5 21.58 8.39 0.48
N ILE A 6 20.83 9.49 0.30
CA ILE A 6 19.69 9.84 1.15
C ILE A 6 18.47 8.95 0.84
N SER A 7 18.15 8.76 -0.44
CA SER A 7 17.01 7.96 -0.92
C SER A 7 17.14 7.71 -2.43
N ASP A 8 16.51 6.66 -2.92
CA ASP A 8 16.28 6.38 -4.35
C ASP A 8 15.28 7.35 -5.02
N THR A 9 14.50 8.09 -4.23
CA THR A 9 13.57 9.12 -4.73
C THR A 9 14.27 10.32 -5.38
N VAL A 10 15.59 10.47 -5.21
CA VAL A 10 16.40 11.54 -5.83
C VAL A 10 16.77 11.25 -7.29
N THR A 11 16.34 10.10 -7.83
CA THR A 11 16.59 9.72 -9.22
C THR A 11 16.05 10.75 -10.20
N GLN A 12 16.79 10.99 -11.29
CA GLN A 12 16.39 11.92 -12.35
C GLN A 12 16.07 11.16 -13.64
N PRO A 13 15.09 11.64 -14.44
CA PRO A 13 14.76 11.01 -15.72
C PRO A 13 15.97 10.88 -16.66
N GLY A 14 16.23 9.67 -17.12
CA GLY A 14 17.24 9.42 -18.15
C GLY A 14 16.79 9.95 -19.53
N LYS A 15 17.73 10.05 -20.49
CA LYS A 15 17.45 10.56 -21.85
C LYS A 15 16.29 9.84 -22.55
N GLY A 16 16.18 8.51 -22.37
CA GLY A 16 15.09 7.72 -22.94
C GLY A 16 13.73 8.07 -22.35
N MET A 17 13.66 8.27 -21.03
CA MET A 17 12.44 8.69 -20.34
C MET A 17 12.02 10.10 -20.78
N LEU A 18 12.97 11.05 -20.85
CA LEU A 18 12.69 12.41 -21.34
C LEU A 18 12.16 12.40 -22.79
N LYS A 19 12.75 11.58 -23.67
CA LYS A 19 12.27 11.43 -25.04
C LYS A 19 10.86 10.84 -25.10
N ALA A 20 10.57 9.83 -24.27
CA ALA A 20 9.25 9.21 -24.20
C ALA A 20 8.20 10.20 -23.68
N MET A 21 8.52 10.97 -22.63
CA MET A 21 7.63 12.01 -22.08
C MET A 21 7.30 13.08 -23.12
N MET A 22 8.31 13.61 -23.83
CA MET A 22 8.10 14.65 -24.85
C MET A 22 7.33 14.15 -26.08
N ALA A 23 7.35 12.84 -26.34
CA ALA A 23 6.65 12.21 -27.46
C ALA A 23 5.33 11.54 -27.05
N ALA A 24 4.94 11.60 -25.78
CA ALA A 24 3.77 10.93 -25.26
C ALA A 24 2.50 11.45 -25.95
N ARG A 25 1.60 10.54 -26.29
CA ARG A 25 0.24 10.90 -26.75
C ARG A 25 -0.61 11.08 -25.50
N VAL A 26 -1.12 12.28 -25.30
CA VAL A 26 -1.86 12.65 -24.09
C VAL A 26 -3.32 12.98 -24.41
N GLY A 27 -4.14 12.99 -23.37
CA GLY A 27 -5.55 13.34 -23.44
C GLY A 27 -6.10 13.72 -22.08
N ASP A 28 -7.42 13.84 -21.98
CA ASP A 28 -8.08 14.09 -20.70
C ASP A 28 -8.33 12.75 -19.97
N ASP A 29 -7.59 12.51 -18.89
CA ASP A 29 -7.69 11.28 -18.10
C ASP A 29 -9.03 11.14 -17.37
N VAL A 30 -9.73 12.24 -17.06
CA VAL A 30 -11.07 12.20 -16.43
C VAL A 30 -12.06 11.48 -17.35
N PHE A 31 -11.90 11.62 -18.66
CA PHE A 31 -12.70 10.93 -19.67
C PHE A 31 -12.04 9.64 -20.19
N LYS A 32 -10.97 9.16 -19.56
CA LYS A 32 -10.14 8.03 -20.01
C LYS A 32 -9.67 8.18 -21.46
N ALA A 33 -9.41 9.42 -21.87
CA ALA A 33 -8.98 9.76 -23.22
C ALA A 33 -7.46 9.92 -23.34
N ASP A 34 -6.69 9.75 -22.26
CA ASP A 34 -5.22 9.73 -22.31
C ASP A 34 -4.71 8.32 -22.66
N PRO A 35 -4.20 8.10 -23.90
CA PRO A 35 -3.79 6.77 -24.32
C PRO A 35 -2.49 6.30 -23.64
N THR A 36 -1.66 7.21 -23.13
CA THR A 36 -0.42 6.84 -22.43
C THR A 36 -0.72 6.35 -21.02
N VAL A 37 -1.64 7.02 -20.32
CA VAL A 37 -2.11 6.57 -18.98
C VAL A 37 -2.83 5.23 -19.10
N ASN A 38 -3.77 5.08 -20.04
CA ASN A 38 -4.50 3.83 -20.24
C ASN A 38 -3.53 2.65 -20.51
N ALA A 39 -2.55 2.85 -21.40
CA ALA A 39 -1.56 1.80 -21.70
C ALA A 39 -0.66 1.46 -20.48
N LEU A 40 -0.37 2.43 -19.61
CA LEU A 40 0.35 2.18 -18.36
C LEU A 40 -0.50 1.33 -17.41
N GLU A 41 -1.77 1.70 -17.22
CA GLU A 41 -2.71 0.99 -16.34
C GLU A 41 -2.93 -0.45 -16.83
N GLU A 42 -3.20 -0.65 -18.12
CA GLU A 42 -3.36 -1.99 -18.73
C GLU A 42 -2.12 -2.86 -18.51
N LYS A 43 -0.93 -2.32 -18.77
CA LYS A 43 0.33 -3.05 -18.58
C LYS A 43 0.54 -3.44 -17.11
N VAL A 44 0.23 -2.56 -16.17
CA VAL A 44 0.37 -2.84 -14.73
C VAL A 44 -0.66 -3.88 -14.28
N ALA A 45 -1.90 -3.77 -14.74
CA ALA A 45 -2.94 -4.76 -14.47
C ALA A 45 -2.52 -6.16 -14.94
N GLU A 46 -2.02 -6.27 -16.18
CA GLU A 46 -1.50 -7.54 -16.74
C GLU A 46 -0.32 -8.08 -15.91
N MET A 47 0.65 -7.23 -15.57
CA MET A 47 1.84 -7.62 -14.83
C MET A 47 1.53 -8.22 -13.46
N PHE A 48 0.50 -7.71 -12.78
CA PHE A 48 0.08 -8.18 -11.46
C PHE A 48 -1.09 -9.17 -11.50
N GLY A 49 -1.55 -9.56 -12.70
CA GLY A 49 -2.70 -10.45 -12.87
C GLY A 49 -4.00 -9.89 -12.25
N ARG A 50 -4.20 -8.58 -12.34
CA ARG A 50 -5.39 -7.87 -11.85
C ARG A 50 -6.28 -7.43 -13.01
N GLU A 51 -7.57 -7.25 -12.73
CA GLU A 51 -8.55 -6.82 -13.72
C GLU A 51 -8.37 -5.36 -14.16
N ALA A 52 -7.80 -4.52 -13.29
CA ALA A 52 -7.58 -3.10 -13.53
C ALA A 52 -6.40 -2.58 -12.70
N ALA A 53 -5.89 -1.42 -13.10
CA ALA A 53 -4.95 -0.62 -12.32
C ALA A 53 -5.36 0.86 -12.44
N LEU A 54 -4.85 1.70 -11.54
CA LEU A 54 -5.10 3.13 -11.53
C LEU A 54 -3.80 3.89 -11.25
N PHE A 55 -3.49 4.86 -12.10
CA PHE A 55 -2.32 5.72 -11.90
C PHE A 55 -2.60 6.78 -10.83
N PHE A 56 -1.65 6.97 -9.92
CA PHE A 56 -1.69 8.02 -8.90
C PHE A 56 -0.43 8.89 -8.96
N PRO A 57 -0.54 10.19 -8.62
CA PRO A 57 0.62 11.09 -8.55
C PRO A 57 1.67 10.70 -7.49
N SER A 58 1.31 9.92 -6.47
CA SER A 58 2.23 9.52 -5.39
C SER A 58 1.83 8.18 -4.76
N GLY A 59 2.81 7.52 -4.13
CA GLY A 59 2.57 6.30 -3.34
C GLY A 59 1.64 6.55 -2.15
N THR A 60 1.74 7.71 -1.50
CA THR A 60 0.80 8.10 -0.43
C THR A 60 -0.64 8.15 -0.95
N MET A 61 -0.90 8.76 -2.11
CA MET A 61 -2.27 8.80 -2.63
C MET A 61 -2.80 7.41 -2.99
N ALA A 62 -1.93 6.53 -3.54
CA ALA A 62 -2.29 5.15 -3.83
C ALA A 62 -2.67 4.39 -2.56
N ASN A 63 -1.84 4.43 -1.52
CA ASN A 63 -2.11 3.80 -0.22
C ASN A 63 -3.39 4.35 0.42
N GLN A 64 -3.54 5.67 0.49
CA GLN A 64 -4.70 6.29 1.12
C GLN A 64 -6.00 5.97 0.37
N THR A 65 -5.95 5.87 -0.96
CA THR A 65 -7.10 5.43 -1.76
C THR A 65 -7.43 3.96 -1.50
N ALA A 66 -6.42 3.07 -1.48
CA ALA A 66 -6.63 1.66 -1.16
C ALA A 66 -7.24 1.46 0.23
N ILE A 67 -6.72 2.16 1.25
CA ILE A 67 -7.28 2.12 2.60
C ILE A 67 -8.74 2.58 2.57
N LYS A 68 -9.05 3.69 1.90
CA LYS A 68 -10.42 4.21 1.81
C LYS A 68 -11.39 3.24 1.12
N LEU A 69 -10.93 2.45 0.15
CA LEU A 69 -11.74 1.45 -0.55
C LEU A 69 -12.00 0.19 0.28
N HIS A 70 -11.09 -0.13 1.21
CA HIS A 70 -11.12 -1.37 1.99
C HIS A 70 -11.60 -1.18 3.44
N THR A 71 -12.02 0.02 3.82
CA THR A 71 -12.40 0.35 5.20
C THR A 71 -13.55 1.32 5.25
N ASP A 72 -14.31 1.29 6.34
CA ASP A 72 -15.28 2.31 6.72
C ASP A 72 -14.78 3.19 7.88
N PRO A 73 -15.27 4.44 8.03
CA PRO A 73 -14.94 5.26 9.19
C PRO A 73 -15.30 4.57 10.50
N GLY A 74 -14.35 4.50 11.44
CA GLY A 74 -14.49 3.76 12.70
C GLY A 74 -13.85 2.37 12.66
N ASP A 75 -13.38 1.91 11.51
CA ASP A 75 -12.63 0.66 11.40
C ASP A 75 -11.21 0.75 11.96
N GLN A 76 -10.55 -0.41 11.96
CA GLN A 76 -9.16 -0.61 12.30
C GLN A 76 -8.40 -1.32 11.18
N LEU A 77 -7.24 -0.75 10.85
CA LEU A 77 -6.21 -1.34 9.99
C LEU A 77 -5.10 -1.93 10.84
N ILE A 78 -4.67 -3.17 10.56
CA ILE A 78 -3.47 -3.79 11.15
C ILE A 78 -2.27 -3.48 10.26
N CYS A 79 -1.16 -3.03 10.86
CA CYS A 79 0.12 -2.90 10.17
C CYS A 79 1.28 -3.02 11.16
N ASP A 80 2.49 -3.18 10.64
CA ASP A 80 3.69 -3.11 11.48
C ASP A 80 3.91 -1.67 12.00
N GLN A 81 4.46 -1.54 13.21
CA GLN A 81 4.81 -0.25 13.81
C GLN A 81 5.73 0.63 12.94
N TYR A 82 6.45 0.04 11.99
CA TYR A 82 7.34 0.73 11.05
C TYR A 82 6.71 1.06 9.70
N ALA A 83 5.48 0.62 9.45
CA ALA A 83 4.81 0.82 8.17
C ALA A 83 4.74 2.30 7.76
N HIS A 84 4.95 2.55 6.48
CA HIS A 84 4.98 3.87 5.87
C HIS A 84 3.65 4.59 6.01
N VAL A 85 2.53 3.86 5.81
CA VAL A 85 1.17 4.36 5.98
C VAL A 85 0.90 4.94 7.37
N TYR A 86 1.61 4.44 8.39
CA TYR A 86 1.50 4.96 9.76
C TYR A 86 2.51 6.08 10.03
N ASN A 87 3.77 5.92 9.65
CA ASN A 87 4.86 6.82 10.06
C ASN A 87 5.04 8.05 9.17
N TYR A 88 4.74 7.95 7.87
CA TYR A 88 5.23 8.90 6.86
C TYR A 88 4.16 9.44 5.92
N GLU A 89 2.88 9.18 6.22
CA GLU A 89 1.74 9.66 5.43
C GLU A 89 0.90 10.70 6.17
N GLY A 90 1.52 11.41 7.12
CA GLY A 90 0.94 12.60 7.75
C GLY A 90 -0.33 12.35 8.57
N GLY A 91 -0.53 11.12 9.06
CA GLY A 91 -1.78 10.74 9.74
C GLY A 91 -2.96 10.49 8.79
N GLY A 92 -2.68 10.26 7.49
CA GLY A 92 -3.69 10.12 6.45
C GLY A 92 -4.74 9.05 6.75
N VAL A 93 -4.34 7.89 7.31
CA VAL A 93 -5.27 6.80 7.67
C VAL A 93 -6.43 7.33 8.53
N SER A 94 -6.13 8.14 9.54
CA SER A 94 -7.14 8.70 10.43
C SER A 94 -7.90 9.87 9.80
N PHE A 95 -7.22 10.78 9.09
CA PHE A 95 -7.89 11.95 8.54
C PHE A 95 -8.77 11.63 7.31
N ASN A 96 -8.24 10.88 6.34
CA ASN A 96 -8.91 10.60 5.07
C ASN A 96 -9.97 9.51 5.19
N SER A 97 -9.69 8.47 5.98
CA SER A 97 -10.55 7.29 6.09
C SER A 97 -11.31 7.21 7.40
N GLY A 98 -10.93 7.96 8.44
CA GLY A 98 -11.54 7.84 9.76
C GLY A 98 -11.15 6.54 10.47
N VAL A 99 -10.00 5.97 10.12
CA VAL A 99 -9.56 4.64 10.54
C VAL A 99 -8.46 4.73 11.61
N SER A 100 -8.52 3.80 12.55
CA SER A 100 -7.48 3.61 13.58
C SER A 100 -6.46 2.56 13.14
N CYS A 101 -5.23 2.61 13.65
CA CYS A 101 -4.22 1.60 13.38
C CYS A 101 -3.99 0.69 14.59
N LYS A 102 -3.90 -0.62 14.35
CA LYS A 102 -3.37 -1.62 15.29
C LYS A 102 -1.94 -1.96 14.89
N LEU A 103 -1.00 -1.43 15.67
CA LEU A 103 0.41 -1.63 15.40
C LEU A 103 0.88 -2.97 15.98
N VAL A 104 1.48 -3.79 15.12
CA VAL A 104 2.16 -5.02 15.49
C VAL A 104 3.66 -4.76 15.48
N GLN A 105 4.38 -5.43 16.39
CA GLN A 105 5.84 -5.38 16.44
C GLN A 105 6.41 -6.62 15.74
N GLY A 106 6.52 -6.53 14.42
CA GLY A 106 7.16 -7.55 13.59
C GLY A 106 8.69 -7.46 13.64
N GLN A 107 9.33 -8.44 13.01
CA GLN A 107 10.78 -8.48 12.86
C GLN A 107 11.19 -7.71 11.60
N ARG A 108 11.88 -6.57 11.77
CA ARG A 108 12.30 -5.69 10.67
C ARG A 108 11.13 -5.26 9.77
N GLY A 109 9.97 -4.94 10.34
CA GLY A 109 8.78 -4.56 9.56
C GLY A 109 7.94 -5.73 9.05
N MET A 110 8.34 -6.98 9.33
CA MET A 110 7.65 -8.18 8.90
C MET A 110 6.94 -8.85 10.08
N MET A 111 5.61 -8.81 10.08
CA MET A 111 4.74 -9.47 11.06
C MET A 111 4.61 -10.96 10.72
N THR A 112 4.31 -11.80 11.70
CA THR A 112 3.87 -13.19 11.43
C THR A 112 2.34 -13.28 11.32
N ALA A 113 1.84 -14.32 10.66
CA ALA A 113 0.41 -14.63 10.59
C ALA A 113 -0.21 -14.79 11.99
N SER A 114 0.52 -15.40 12.92
CA SER A 114 0.07 -15.51 14.32
C SER A 114 -0.01 -14.15 15.03
N GLN A 115 0.91 -13.22 14.74
CA GLN A 115 0.85 -11.87 15.28
C GLN A 115 -0.32 -11.07 14.68
N VAL A 116 -0.58 -11.25 13.38
CA VAL A 116 -1.75 -10.65 12.70
C VAL A 116 -3.04 -11.19 13.32
N GLU A 117 -3.19 -12.52 13.43
CA GLU A 117 -4.40 -13.14 14.00
C GLU A 117 -4.66 -12.68 15.44
N ALA A 118 -3.61 -12.60 16.26
CA ALA A 118 -3.71 -12.08 17.64
C ALA A 118 -4.04 -10.58 17.73
N ALA A 119 -3.83 -9.82 16.64
CA ALA A 119 -4.13 -8.40 16.57
C ALA A 119 -5.58 -8.11 16.16
N ILE A 120 -6.29 -9.09 15.59
CA ILE A 120 -7.69 -8.97 15.19
C ILE A 120 -8.57 -8.79 16.42
N ILE A 121 -9.46 -7.80 16.37
CA ILE A 121 -10.43 -7.54 17.43
C ILE A 121 -11.66 -8.45 17.23
N PRO A 122 -12.11 -9.17 18.27
CA PRO A 122 -13.35 -9.95 18.19
C PRO A 122 -14.55 -9.07 17.79
N PRO A 123 -15.33 -9.43 16.76
CA PRO A 123 -16.44 -8.59 16.28
C PRO A 123 -17.55 -8.34 17.32
N ASP A 124 -17.66 -9.19 18.34
CA ASP A 124 -18.62 -9.06 19.44
C ASP A 124 -18.14 -8.09 20.54
N PHE A 125 -16.90 -7.61 20.47
CA PHE A 125 -16.37 -6.61 21.40
C PHE A 125 -16.71 -5.18 20.94
N TYR A 126 -17.97 -4.80 21.11
CA TYR A 126 -18.60 -3.54 20.63
C TYR A 126 -17.99 -2.23 21.15
N HIS A 127 -17.06 -2.27 22.09
CA HIS A 127 -16.32 -1.09 22.57
C HIS A 127 -15.09 -0.76 21.72
N SER A 128 -14.69 -1.64 20.82
CA SER A 128 -13.53 -1.49 19.96
C SER A 128 -13.92 -1.36 18.48
N PRO A 129 -13.04 -0.77 17.65
CA PRO A 129 -13.23 -0.74 16.21
C PRO A 129 -13.17 -2.15 15.61
N LEU A 130 -13.89 -2.37 14.51
CA LEU A 130 -13.80 -3.60 13.74
C LEU A 130 -12.50 -3.62 12.94
N THR A 131 -11.78 -4.75 12.97
CA THR A 131 -10.66 -4.96 12.06
C THR A 131 -11.21 -5.28 10.67
N SER A 132 -10.80 -4.52 9.64
CA SER A 132 -11.25 -4.75 8.26
C SER A 132 -10.11 -4.88 7.25
N LEU A 133 -8.90 -4.41 7.57
CA LEU A 133 -7.77 -4.40 6.64
C LEU A 133 -6.45 -4.78 7.33
N VAL A 134 -5.66 -5.63 6.69
CA VAL A 134 -4.25 -5.88 7.03
C VAL A 134 -3.37 -5.26 5.95
N CYS A 135 -2.47 -4.36 6.33
CA CYS A 135 -1.56 -3.67 5.42
C CYS A 135 -0.12 -4.18 5.58
N ILE A 136 0.47 -4.62 4.48
CA ILE A 136 1.85 -5.11 4.40
C ILE A 136 2.71 -4.17 3.56
N GLU A 137 3.93 -3.92 4.02
CA GLU A 137 4.94 -3.15 3.30
C GLU A 137 6.06 -4.09 2.81
N ASN A 138 6.24 -4.19 1.49
CA ASN A 138 7.31 -4.95 0.87
C ASN A 138 7.92 -4.14 -0.30
N THR A 139 9.19 -3.73 -0.26
CA THR A 139 10.22 -3.98 0.77
C THR A 139 10.04 -3.07 2.00
N THR A 140 10.42 -3.54 3.18
CA THR A 140 10.23 -2.78 4.43
C THR A 140 11.28 -1.67 4.55
N ASN A 141 10.88 -0.40 4.47
CA ASN A 141 11.79 0.76 4.49
C ASN A 141 12.57 0.83 5.81
N LYS A 142 11.90 1.04 6.96
CA LYS A 142 12.60 1.09 8.27
C LYS A 142 13.15 -0.27 8.72
N GLY A 143 12.71 -1.36 8.08
CA GLY A 143 13.33 -2.68 8.22
C GLY A 143 14.69 -2.82 7.51
N GLY A 144 15.15 -1.77 6.84
CA GLY A 144 16.40 -1.74 6.08
C GLY A 144 16.28 -2.43 4.73
N GLY A 145 15.18 -2.17 4.01
CA GLY A 145 14.89 -2.78 2.71
C GLY A 145 14.70 -4.30 2.75
N ALA A 146 14.24 -4.85 3.88
CA ALA A 146 14.01 -6.29 4.00
C ALA A 146 12.88 -6.75 3.08
N CYS A 147 13.00 -7.97 2.58
CA CYS A 147 12.01 -8.62 1.75
C CYS A 147 11.32 -9.72 2.55
N TRP A 148 10.01 -9.81 2.41
CA TRP A 148 9.21 -10.86 3.04
C TRP A 148 9.53 -12.25 2.51
N ASP A 149 9.41 -13.28 3.37
CA ASP A 149 9.22 -14.65 2.90
C ASP A 149 7.81 -14.74 2.31
N PHE A 150 7.71 -15.17 1.05
CA PHE A 150 6.44 -15.32 0.36
C PHE A 150 5.50 -16.30 1.08
N LYS A 151 6.03 -17.35 1.72
CA LYS A 151 5.21 -18.29 2.48
C LYS A 151 4.53 -17.64 3.68
N GLU A 152 5.19 -16.68 4.32
CA GLU A 152 4.59 -15.94 5.43
C GLU A 152 3.45 -15.03 4.93
N LEU A 153 3.61 -14.44 3.75
CA LEU A 153 2.55 -13.68 3.08
C LEU A 153 1.33 -14.58 2.78
N GLU A 154 1.54 -15.80 2.29
CA GLU A 154 0.47 -16.79 2.07
C GLU A 154 -0.25 -17.15 3.39
N CYS A 155 0.50 -17.33 4.48
CA CYS A 155 -0.07 -17.58 5.80
C CYS A 155 -0.91 -16.40 6.31
N ILE A 156 -0.45 -15.16 6.14
CA ILE A 156 -1.22 -13.97 6.52
C ILE A 156 -2.48 -13.85 5.66
N LYS A 157 -2.37 -14.09 4.35
CA LYS A 157 -3.55 -14.12 3.46
C LYS A 157 -4.58 -15.13 3.94
N ALA A 158 -4.16 -16.33 4.34
CA ALA A 158 -5.07 -17.35 4.86
C ALA A 158 -5.80 -16.89 6.15
N VAL A 159 -5.12 -16.16 7.02
CA VAL A 159 -5.76 -15.52 8.20
C VAL A 159 -6.78 -14.46 7.75
N CYS A 160 -6.43 -13.60 6.80
CA CYS A 160 -7.33 -12.57 6.29
C CYS A 160 -8.58 -13.19 5.65
N ASP A 161 -8.42 -14.20 4.80
CA ASP A 161 -9.52 -14.92 4.15
C ASP A 161 -10.44 -15.59 5.19
N LYS A 162 -9.86 -16.22 6.24
CA LYS A 162 -10.62 -16.84 7.33
C LYS A 162 -11.48 -15.84 8.10
N HIS A 163 -10.99 -14.61 8.28
CA HIS A 163 -11.66 -13.56 9.06
C HIS A 163 -12.42 -12.54 8.20
N GLY A 164 -12.43 -12.71 6.87
CA GLY A 164 -13.10 -11.79 5.95
C GLY A 164 -12.46 -10.40 5.87
N LEU A 165 -11.14 -10.32 6.05
CA LEU A 165 -10.39 -9.06 6.02
C LEU A 165 -9.82 -8.79 4.63
N ALA A 166 -9.72 -7.52 4.24
CA ALA A 166 -8.95 -7.11 3.08
C ALA A 166 -7.43 -7.26 3.33
N TYR A 167 -6.70 -7.58 2.25
CA TYR A 167 -5.26 -7.90 2.23
C TYR A 167 -4.62 -7.50 0.90
#